data_AF-A0A7X6JBP6-F1
#
_entry.id   AF-A0A7X6JBP6-F1
#
_cell.length_a   1.000
_cell.length_b   1.000
_cell.length_c   1.000
_cell.angle_alpha   90.00
_cell.angle_beta   90.00
_cell.angle_gamma   90.00
#
_symmetry.space_group_name_H-M   'P 1'
#
loop_
_entity.id
_entity.type
_entity.pdbx_description
1 polymer ?
#
loop_
_entity_poly.entity_id
_entity_poly.type
_entity_poly.pdbx_seq_one_letter_code
_entity_poly.pdbx_strand_id
1 'polypeptide(L)'
;MAVYRILPLSDLHLQESKMHGFGDKLKFDGVDTVVIAGDTSDRWQESYHWIGNKIVPKVRQVIHVNGNHDFSAAPDWFPCTHAGFG
;
A
#
# COMPACT_ATOMS: atom_id res chain seq x y z
N MET A 1 26.18 -14.61 9.24
CA MET A 1 25.64 -13.25 8.97
C MET A 1 24.14 -13.37 8.83
N ALA A 2 23.36 -12.56 9.53
CA ALA A 2 21.92 -12.49 9.30
C ALA A 2 21.68 -11.80 7.94
N VAL A 3 20.82 -12.39 7.10
CA VAL A 3 20.40 -11.77 5.84
C VAL A 3 19.21 -10.88 6.14
N TYR A 4 19.35 -9.58 5.87
CA TYR A 4 18.27 -8.61 6.04
C TYR A 4 17.51 -8.45 4.72
N ARG A 5 16.18 -8.64 4.74
CA ARG A 5 15.35 -8.62 3.53
C ARG A 5 14.37 -7.45 3.53
N ILE A 6 14.36 -6.74 2.41
CA ILE A 6 13.48 -5.59 2.17
C ILE A 6 12.50 -5.93 1.06
N LEU A 7 11.21 -5.66 1.27
CA LEU A 7 10.16 -5.77 0.26
C LEU A 7 9.69 -4.37 -0.14
N PRO A 8 10.01 -3.89 -1.36
CA PRO A 8 9.46 -2.65 -1.90
C PRO A 8 8.06 -2.87 -2.50
N LEU A 9 7.15 -1.93 -2.25
CA LEU A 9 5.81 -1.83 -2.81
C LEU A 9 5.56 -0.37 -3.23
N SER A 10 4.82 -0.14 -4.30
CA SER A 10 4.39 1.20 -4.74
C SER A 10 3.13 1.07 -5.60
N ASP A 11 2.44 2.19 -5.84
CA ASP A 11 1.38 2.31 -6.85
C ASP A 11 0.31 1.21 -6.75
N LEU A 12 -0.04 0.84 -5.52
CA LEU A 12 -0.95 -0.28 -5.26
C LEU A 12 -2.40 0.07 -5.66
N HIS A 13 -2.76 1.36 -5.63
CA HIS A 13 -4.09 1.88 -5.95
C HIS A 13 -5.23 1.01 -5.41
N LEU A 14 -5.12 0.65 -4.13
CA LEU A 14 -6.07 -0.24 -3.49
C LEU A 14 -7.40 0.48 -3.36
N GLN A 15 -8.43 -0.08 -4.00
CA GLN A 15 -9.81 0.31 -3.74
C GLN A 15 -10.23 -0.23 -2.37
N GLU A 16 -11.04 0.52 -1.63
CA GLU A 16 -11.55 0.16 -0.29
C GLU A 16 -12.08 -1.29 -0.24
N SER A 17 -12.88 -1.70 -1.24
CA SER A 17 -13.44 -3.05 -1.37
C SER A 17 -12.39 -4.17 -1.56
N LYS A 18 -11.18 -3.83 -2.02
CA LYS A 18 -10.09 -4.78 -2.34
C LYS A 18 -8.97 -4.78 -1.30
N MET A 19 -8.91 -3.77 -0.43
CA MET A 19 -7.91 -3.65 0.64
C MET A 19 -7.89 -4.89 1.55
N HIS A 20 -9.06 -5.42 1.89
CA HIS A 20 -9.17 -6.58 2.77
C HIS A 20 -8.49 -7.83 2.20
N GLY A 21 -8.60 -8.07 0.90
CA GLY A 21 -8.11 -9.29 0.26
C GLY A 21 -6.68 -9.23 -0.28
N PHE A 22 -6.18 -8.04 -0.64
CA PHE A 22 -4.85 -7.90 -1.22
C PHE A 22 -3.74 -8.18 -0.18
N GLY A 23 -3.89 -7.63 1.03
CA GLY A 23 -2.90 -7.79 2.10
C GLY A 23 -2.74 -9.22 2.62
N ASP A 24 -3.72 -10.09 2.38
CA ASP A 24 -3.68 -11.50 2.79
C ASP A 24 -2.99 -12.40 1.74
N LYS A 25 -2.86 -11.92 0.49
CA LYS A 25 -2.13 -12.62 -0.57
C LYS A 25 -0.63 -12.34 -0.53
N LEU A 26 -0.22 -11.25 0.12
CA LEU A 26 1.19 -10.90 0.27
C LEU A 26 1.86 -11.84 1.27
N LYS A 27 2.97 -12.45 0.83
CA LYS A 27 3.81 -13.30 1.68
C LYS A 27 4.96 -12.46 2.24
N PHE A 28 5.04 -12.37 3.56
CA PHE A 28 6.07 -11.63 4.28
C PHE A 28 7.11 -12.54 4.96
N ASP A 29 7.10 -13.84 4.64
CA ASP A 29 7.98 -14.82 5.27
C ASP A 29 9.45 -14.45 5.09
N GLY A 30 10.12 -14.14 6.20
CA GLY A 30 11.53 -13.75 6.21
C GLY A 30 11.80 -12.34 5.70
N VAL A 31 10.78 -11.48 5.56
CA VAL A 31 10.89 -10.03 5.28
C VAL A 31 11.07 -9.28 6.59
N ASP A 32 12.14 -8.49 6.69
CA ASP A 32 12.38 -7.64 7.85
C ASP A 32 11.67 -6.29 7.71
N THR A 33 11.72 -5.71 6.51
CA THR A 33 11.21 -4.36 6.25
C THR A 33 10.39 -4.30 4.98
N VAL A 34 9.26 -3.60 5.07
CA VAL A 34 8.48 -3.22 3.88
C VAL A 34 8.65 -1.73 3.65
N VAL A 35 9.02 -1.37 2.42
CA VAL A 35 9.06 0.03 1.97
C VAL A 35 7.89 0.25 1.03
N ILE A 36 7.04 1.22 1.35
CA ILE A 36 5.84 1.57 0.58
C ILE A 36 6.07 2.97 0.01
N ALA A 37 6.33 3.03 -1.29
CA ALA A 37 6.66 4.26 -2.01
C ALA A 37 5.42 4.84 -2.71
N GLY A 38 4.45 5.27 -1.90
CA GLY A 38 3.31 6.06 -2.33
C GLY A 38 2.21 5.31 -3.09
N ASP A 39 1.12 6.04 -3.31
CA ASP A 39 -0.02 5.65 -4.13
C ASP A 39 -0.62 4.31 -3.69
N THR A 40 -0.73 4.16 -2.37
CA THR A 40 -1.32 2.96 -1.75
C THR A 40 -2.83 2.95 -1.95
N SER A 41 -3.47 4.11 -1.80
CA SER A 41 -4.89 4.39 -2.06
C SER A 41 -5.03 5.85 -2.48
N ASP A 42 -6.18 6.21 -3.04
CA ASP A 42 -6.56 7.61 -3.27
C ASP A 42 -6.89 8.36 -1.97
N ARG A 43 -6.87 7.68 -0.80
CA ARG A 43 -7.15 8.29 0.51
C ARG A 43 -6.13 7.86 1.55
N TRP A 44 -5.35 8.81 2.06
CA TRP A 44 -4.31 8.56 3.08
C TRP A 44 -4.81 7.77 4.30
N GLN A 45 -6.01 8.05 4.83
CA GLN A 45 -6.52 7.35 6.01
C GLN A 45 -6.71 5.85 5.73
N GLU A 46 -7.19 5.51 4.54
CA GLU A 46 -7.37 4.13 4.13
C GLU A 46 -6.01 3.44 3.91
N SER A 47 -5.05 4.14 3.29
CA SER A 47 -3.66 3.67 3.18
C SER A 47 -3.09 3.31 4.55
N TYR A 48 -3.15 4.23 5.52
CA TYR A 48 -2.62 3.97 6.87
C TYR A 48 -3.40 2.89 7.62
N HIS A 49 -4.72 2.83 7.48
CA HIS A 49 -5.53 1.77 8.08
C HIS A 49 -5.14 0.39 7.53
N TRP A 50 -4.98 0.28 6.22
CA TRP A 50 -4.56 -0.96 5.57
C TRP A 50 -3.14 -1.36 5.98
N ILE A 51 -2.17 -0.42 5.96
CA ILE A 51 -0.80 -0.67 6.38
C ILE A 51 -0.75 -1.17 7.83
N GLY A 52 -1.45 -0.48 8.73
CA GLY A 52 -1.50 -0.80 10.16
C GLY A 52 -2.11 -2.18 10.44
N ASN A 53 -3.12 -2.59 9.68
CA ASN A 53 -3.83 -3.84 9.92
C ASN A 53 -3.25 -5.04 9.15
N LYS A 54 -2.64 -4.82 7.98
CA LYS A 54 -2.23 -5.91 7.09
C LYS A 54 -0.73 -6.11 7.02
N ILE A 55 0.07 -5.06 7.21
CA ILE A 55 1.53 -5.11 7.04
C ILE A 55 2.23 -5.08 8.39
N VAL A 56 1.94 -4.08 9.23
CA VAL A 56 2.61 -3.89 10.53
C VAL A 56 2.62 -5.16 11.40
N PRO A 57 1.57 -6.00 11.44
CA PRO A 57 1.60 -7.22 12.26
C PRO A 57 2.53 -8.32 11.71
N LYS A 58 2.98 -8.21 10.46
CA LYS A 58 3.68 -9.29 9.73
C LYS A 58 5.17 -9.04 9.52
N VAL A 59 5.65 -7.81 9.76
CA VAL A 59 7.04 -7.42 9.54
C VAL A 59 7.58 -6.59 10.68
N ARG A 60 8.91 -6.54 10.82
CA ARG A 60 9.57 -5.79 11.90
C ARG A 60 9.49 -4.28 11.71
N GLN A 61 9.54 -3.81 10.46
CA GLN A 61 9.54 -2.39 10.15
C GLN A 61 8.73 -2.10 8.88
N VAL A 62 8.05 -0.97 8.89
CA VAL A 62 7.40 -0.39 7.70
C VAL A 62 7.91 1.03 7.52
N ILE A 63 8.32 1.36 6.31
CA ILE A 63 8.65 2.72 5.89
C ILE A 63 7.62 3.10 4.84
N HIS A 64 6.80 4.11 5.12
CA HIS A 64 5.81 4.61 4.18
C HIS A 64 6.18 6.04 3.77
N VAL A 65 6.23 6.27 2.45
CA VAL A 65 6.39 7.58 1.84
C VAL A 65 5.12 7.84 1.05
N ASN A 66 4.47 8.98 1.27
CA ASN A 66 3.21 9.29 0.60
C ASN A 66 3.46 9.66 -0.87
N GLY A 67 2.62 9.14 -1.76
CA GLY A 67 2.55 9.51 -3.16
C GLY A 67 1.52 10.61 -3.40
N ASN A 68 1.36 11.05 -4.65
CA ASN A 68 0.42 12.11 -4.99
C ASN A 68 -1.05 11.66 -4.85
N HIS A 69 -1.34 10.38 -5.04
CA HIS A 69 -2.69 9.84 -4.87
C HIS A 69 -3.11 9.73 -3.41
N ASP A 70 -2.17 9.53 -2.47
CA ASP A 70 -2.53 9.46 -1.04
C ASP A 70 -3.13 10.77 -0.51
N PHE A 71 -2.81 11.91 -1.15
CA PHE A 71 -3.36 13.24 -0.83
C PHE A 71 -4.48 13.69 -1.75
N SER A 72 -4.86 12.86 -2.72
CA SER A 72 -5.96 13.17 -3.62
C SER A 72 -7.25 13.21 -2.81
N ALA A 73 -7.68 14.41 -2.42
CA ALA A 73 -9.06 14.65 -2.02
C ALA A 73 -9.96 14.53 -3.26
N ALA A 74 -9.86 13.42 -4.00
CA ALA A 74 -10.75 13.14 -5.10
C ALA A 74 -12.14 12.98 -4.47
N PRO A 75 -13.09 13.88 -4.78
CA PRO A 75 -14.46 13.67 -4.36
C PRO A 75 -14.96 12.34 -4.94
N ASP A 76 -15.87 11.71 -4.23
CA ASP A 76 -16.43 10.36 -4.39
C ASP A 76 -16.96 10.01 -5.80
N TRP A 77 -16.96 10.97 -6.72
CA TRP A 77 -17.38 10.84 -8.10
C TRP A 77 -16.22 10.72 -9.11
N PHE A 78 -14.94 10.85 -8.72
CA PHE A 78 -13.83 10.63 -9.65
C PHE A 78 -13.65 9.12 -9.87
N PRO A 79 -14.14 8.55 -10.99
CA PRO A 79 -13.88 7.16 -11.26
C PRO A 79 -12.43 7.10 -11.74
N CYS A 80 -11.63 6.22 -11.17
CA CYS A 80 -10.37 5.80 -11.77
C CYS A 80 -10.68 4.99 -13.04
N THR A 81 -11.27 5.65 -14.04
CA THR A 81 -11.36 5.20 -15.42
C THR A 81 -10.11 5.67 -16.14
N HIS A 82 -9.23 4.71 -16.40
CA HIS A 82 -8.27 4.70 -17.50
C HIS A 82 -7.20 5.80 -17.50
N ALA A 83 -6.06 5.50 -16.87
CA ALA A 83 -4.77 5.74 -17.53
C ALA A 83 -4.33 4.43 -18.20
N GLY A 84 -5.18 3.90 -19.07
CA GLY A 84 -4.70 3.07 -20.17
C GLY A 84 -4.10 4.01 -21.20
N PHE A 85 -2.87 3.76 -21.63
CA PHE A 85 -2.38 4.31 -22.88
C PHE A 85 -3.33 3.85 -24.00
N GLY A 86 -4.02 4.82 -24.61
CA GLY A 86 -4.90 4.68 -25.77
C GLY A 86 -5.16 6.05 -26.35
#